data_AF-A0A0A1V620-F1
#
_entry.id   AF-A0A0A1V620-F1
#
_cell.length_a   1.000
_cell.length_b   1.000
_cell.length_c   1.000
_cell.angle_alpha   90.00
_cell.angle_beta   90.00
_cell.angle_gamma   90.00
#
_symmetry.space_group_name_H-M   'P 1'
#
loop_
_entity.id
_entity.type
_entity.pdbx_description
1 polymer ?
#
loop_
_entity_poly.entity_id
_entity_poly.type
_entity_poly.pdbx_seq_one_letter_code
_entity_poly.pdbx_strand_id
1 'polypeptide(L)'
;MDQVVPSGSVKGTDQRQHTQSGSQMPQHHRIAPAKCPPGYFWGEDGQNVPEKIHEGYREARGLIQDGSLGVLESLSEAAMTSITETFDCLKSPDGTSKGSLVKLRLSDDLEQWRREQHALGRILPSKGHGLGPVSKEVLALLGAQPWPEPLVQNNTLFICGMANMVIGASDAEALYTNYCLDVAFFYEHSYHKVFPGFEDLVQTQLHTAGGSERKAAVDMGMRYIRAKVALEEAHRQQVSDMTARLDRRGAQIVFFLESSLLGMAREAMMRGFDRAAVMSDMIFSSPGTDVIDVGSDLYNCELWNSFLNTADITSTGVVAEEALRKVYDAYAHTGARMLCERWSEPAARLSAMLYPWHMVNDRHRFLRRALLGFPKARKGAAQPREADFDEVFDLELRTTGFSRPLKEACSGGEPCDRVEGFLGAHDRGEGVLAELWWSLVTGPVRYVARGVVGPAEEEDLAERLRLSMARSYSRGLVDEMTWLIAHASHHAWQVNRLFEAAMFGSLLDDGGLRGKLDRKDY
;
A
#
# COMPACT_ATOMS: atom_id res chain seq x y z
N MET A 1 -21.14 46.41 -69.65
CA MET A 1 -20.21 47.33 -68.99
C MET A 1 -19.22 46.46 -68.23
N ASP A 2 -18.17 46.15 -68.97
CA ASP A 2 -16.80 45.71 -68.64
C ASP A 2 -16.64 44.59 -67.59
N GLN A 3 -16.49 43.33 -68.02
CA GLN A 3 -15.23 42.62 -68.37
C GLN A 3 -14.21 42.64 -67.19
N VAL A 4 -13.75 41.50 -66.65
CA VAL A 4 -12.91 40.48 -67.33
C VAL A 4 -13.13 39.06 -66.74
N VAL A 5 -13.00 38.04 -67.59
CA VAL A 5 -13.04 36.56 -67.39
C VAL A 5 -11.61 35.99 -67.69
N PRO A 6 -11.32 34.67 -67.68
CA PRO A 6 -11.01 33.69 -66.61
C PRO A 6 -9.59 33.06 -66.71
N SER A 7 -9.23 32.15 -65.79
CA SER A 7 -8.45 30.89 -65.99
C SER A 7 -8.09 30.34 -64.59
N GLY A 8 -8.13 29.06 -64.23
CA GLY A 8 -8.07 27.81 -64.98
C GLY A 8 -6.99 26.95 -64.30
N SER A 9 -7.38 25.89 -63.59
CA SER A 9 -6.81 24.53 -63.71
C SER A 9 -7.00 23.68 -62.45
N VAL A 10 -7.44 22.45 -62.72
CA VAL A 10 -7.55 21.30 -61.85
C VAL A 10 -6.17 20.66 -61.67
N LYS A 11 -5.83 20.21 -60.47
CA LYS A 11 -5.21 18.89 -60.21
C LYS A 11 -5.09 18.63 -58.72
N GLY A 12 -5.65 17.50 -58.29
CA GLY A 12 -5.61 17.05 -56.91
C GLY A 12 -4.25 16.55 -56.47
N THR A 13 -4.11 16.39 -55.16
CA THR A 13 -3.32 15.32 -54.58
C THR A 13 -3.83 15.07 -53.18
N ASP A 14 -4.17 13.80 -52.97
CA ASP A 14 -4.58 13.17 -51.74
C ASP A 14 -3.46 13.32 -50.70
N GLN A 15 -3.71 14.03 -49.60
CA GLN A 15 -2.92 13.89 -48.37
C GLN A 15 -3.91 13.85 -47.21
N ARG A 16 -4.22 12.62 -46.79
CA ARG A 16 -4.74 12.34 -45.45
C ARG A 16 -3.73 12.90 -44.44
N GLN A 17 -4.03 14.08 -43.91
CA GLN A 17 -3.36 14.59 -42.73
C GLN A 17 -3.74 13.68 -41.56
N HIS A 18 -2.75 12.91 -41.09
CA HIS A 18 -2.70 12.48 -39.70
C HIS A 18 -2.70 13.74 -38.84
N THR A 19 -3.87 14.13 -38.32
CA THR A 19 -3.94 15.04 -37.19
C THR A 19 -3.37 14.30 -35.99
N GLN A 20 -2.09 14.52 -35.70
CA GLN A 20 -1.55 14.39 -34.35
C GLN A 20 -2.38 15.31 -33.45
N SER A 21 -3.40 14.76 -32.79
CA SER A 21 -3.98 15.41 -31.61
C SER A 21 -2.96 15.27 -30.49
N GLY A 22 -2.01 16.20 -30.44
CA GLY A 22 -1.25 16.45 -29.22
C GLY A 22 -2.27 16.84 -28.16
N SER A 23 -2.57 15.91 -27.26
CA SER A 23 -3.27 16.19 -26.01
C SER A 23 -2.44 17.23 -25.26
N GLN A 24 -2.83 18.49 -25.31
CA GLN A 24 -2.31 19.49 -24.38
C GLN A 24 -2.84 19.07 -22.99
N MET A 25 -1.93 18.59 -22.15
CA MET A 25 -2.25 18.31 -20.75
C MET A 25 -2.87 19.56 -20.10
N PRO A 26 -3.88 19.40 -19.23
CA PRO A 26 -4.50 20.51 -18.53
C PRO A 26 -3.45 21.35 -17.80
N GLN A 27 -3.56 22.68 -17.89
CA GLN A 27 -2.72 23.59 -17.13
C GLN A 27 -2.73 23.21 -15.65
N HIS A 28 -1.54 23.01 -15.07
CA HIS A 28 -1.29 22.52 -13.72
C HIS A 28 -2.02 23.35 -12.66
N HIS A 29 -3.18 22.87 -12.21
CA HIS A 29 -3.91 23.47 -11.09
C HIS A 29 -3.31 22.96 -9.77
N ARG A 30 -2.96 23.93 -8.91
CA ARG A 30 -2.13 23.80 -7.70
C ARG A 30 -2.50 22.59 -6.84
N ILE A 31 -1.51 21.71 -6.60
CA ILE A 31 -1.56 20.67 -5.56
C ILE A 31 -1.08 21.21 -4.22
N ALA A 32 -0.61 22.45 -4.14
CA ALA A 32 -0.09 23.00 -2.90
C ALA A 32 -1.22 23.29 -1.90
N PRO A 33 -1.03 22.97 -0.60
CA PRO A 33 -1.96 23.40 0.43
C PRO A 33 -2.08 24.94 0.46
N ALA A 34 -3.19 25.48 0.95
CA ALA A 34 -3.41 26.92 1.00
C ALA A 34 -2.34 27.66 1.82
N LYS A 35 -1.73 26.95 2.76
CA LYS A 35 -0.49 27.32 3.46
C LYS A 35 0.50 26.17 3.28
N CYS A 36 1.62 26.45 2.64
CA CYS A 36 2.74 25.51 2.55
C CYS A 36 3.49 25.56 3.90
N PRO A 37 3.51 24.48 4.71
CA PRO A 37 4.41 24.46 5.87
C PRO A 37 5.86 24.46 5.37
N PRO A 38 6.81 25.04 6.13
CA PRO A 38 8.23 24.98 5.78
C PRO A 38 8.68 23.53 5.54
N GLY A 39 9.42 23.29 4.45
CA GLY A 39 9.94 21.96 4.11
C GLY A 39 8.93 21.00 3.47
N TYR A 40 7.72 21.45 3.12
CA TYR A 40 6.72 20.64 2.41
C TYR A 40 7.21 20.17 1.03
N PHE A 41 7.87 21.07 0.30
CA PHE A 41 8.56 20.72 -0.93
C PHE A 41 10.05 20.53 -0.66
N TRP A 42 10.61 19.46 -1.20
CA TRP A 42 12.01 19.11 -1.03
C TRP A 42 12.98 20.13 -1.66
N GLY A 43 12.49 20.96 -2.59
CA GLY A 43 13.28 21.92 -3.37
C GLY A 43 13.45 23.29 -2.74
N GLU A 44 12.70 23.62 -1.67
CA GLU A 44 12.74 24.96 -1.07
C GLU A 44 14.00 25.22 -0.24
N ASP A 45 14.66 24.16 0.26
CA ASP A 45 15.86 24.28 1.11
C ASP A 45 17.16 23.78 0.48
N GLY A 46 17.11 23.09 -0.68
CA GLY A 46 18.31 22.55 -1.33
C GLY A 46 19.19 21.65 -0.43
N GLN A 47 18.66 21.16 0.69
CA GLN A 47 19.44 20.43 1.68
C GLN A 47 19.58 18.98 1.22
N ASN A 48 20.83 18.57 0.98
CA ASN A 48 21.20 17.18 1.16
C ASN A 48 20.90 16.83 2.61
N VAL A 49 19.86 16.04 2.86
CA VAL A 49 19.61 15.50 4.20
C VAL A 49 20.85 14.67 4.54
N PRO A 50 21.59 14.99 5.62
CA PRO A 50 22.74 14.20 6.00
C PRO A 50 22.28 12.75 6.20
N GLU A 51 22.98 11.80 5.60
CA GLU A 51 22.63 10.39 5.71
C GLU A 51 22.69 9.96 7.17
N LYS A 52 21.52 9.89 7.81
CA LYS A 52 21.36 9.35 9.15
C LYS A 52 21.20 7.84 9.01
N ILE A 53 22.31 7.13 9.16
CA ILE A 53 22.31 5.67 9.16
C ILE A 53 21.66 5.18 10.45
N HIS A 54 20.60 4.40 10.33
CA HIS A 54 19.94 3.74 11.45
C HIS A 54 20.66 2.43 11.78
N GLU A 55 20.77 2.14 13.09
CA GLU A 55 21.23 0.83 13.54
C GLU A 55 20.24 -0.25 13.12
N GLY A 56 20.74 -1.46 12.83
CA GLY A 56 19.91 -2.58 12.40
C GLY A 56 19.88 -2.80 10.88
N TYR A 57 18.80 -3.45 10.41
CA TYR A 57 18.51 -3.70 8.99
C TYR A 57 19.66 -4.37 8.22
N ARG A 58 20.37 -5.33 8.85
CA ARG A 58 21.67 -5.80 8.35
C ARG A 58 21.56 -6.48 6.99
N GLU A 59 20.55 -7.33 6.82
CA GLU A 59 20.32 -8.05 5.57
C GLU A 59 19.85 -7.09 4.45
N ALA A 60 18.90 -6.20 4.75
CA ALA A 60 18.47 -5.16 3.82
C ALA A 60 19.64 -4.27 3.36
N ARG A 61 20.54 -3.91 4.29
CA ARG A 61 21.76 -3.13 3.98
C ARG A 61 22.69 -3.86 3.02
N GLY A 62 22.87 -5.17 3.22
CA GLY A 62 23.66 -6.00 2.31
C GLY A 62 23.01 -6.18 0.93
N LEU A 63 21.68 -6.18 0.85
CA LEU A 63 20.93 -6.27 -0.40
C LEU A 63 20.95 -4.96 -1.20
N ILE A 64 20.59 -3.85 -0.55
CA ILE A 64 20.41 -2.56 -1.23
C ILE A 64 21.72 -1.84 -1.53
N GLN A 65 22.79 -2.15 -0.79
CA GLN A 65 24.13 -1.58 -0.99
C GLN A 65 24.10 -0.05 -1.13
N ASP A 66 24.43 0.47 -2.31
CA ASP A 66 24.47 1.90 -2.60
C ASP A 66 23.13 2.48 -3.10
N GLY A 67 22.09 1.65 -3.24
CA GLY A 67 20.77 2.05 -3.72
C GLY A 67 20.76 2.58 -5.16
N SER A 68 21.80 2.29 -5.94
CA SER A 68 21.90 2.70 -7.33
C SER A 68 20.88 1.97 -8.22
N LEU A 69 20.59 2.55 -9.39
CA LEU A 69 19.73 1.90 -10.39
C LEU A 69 20.27 0.52 -10.81
N GLY A 70 21.59 0.33 -10.84
CA GLY A 70 22.19 -0.98 -11.15
C GLY A 70 21.91 -2.03 -10.09
N VAL A 71 21.90 -1.65 -8.81
CA VAL A 71 21.47 -2.53 -7.72
C VAL A 71 19.98 -2.84 -7.82
N LEU A 72 19.14 -1.84 -8.07
CA LEU A 72 17.70 -2.06 -8.25
C LEU A 72 17.38 -2.99 -9.44
N GLU A 73 18.09 -2.84 -10.57
CA GLU A 73 17.96 -3.75 -11.71
C GLU A 73 18.34 -5.18 -11.31
N SER A 74 19.46 -5.36 -10.60
CA SER A 74 19.92 -6.68 -10.14
C SER A 74 18.92 -7.34 -9.18
N LEU A 75 18.31 -6.56 -8.28
CA LEU A 75 17.25 -7.04 -7.37
C LEU A 75 15.97 -7.39 -8.15
N SER A 76 15.60 -6.59 -9.14
CA SER A 76 14.46 -6.86 -10.02
C SER A 76 14.68 -8.14 -10.83
N GLU A 77 15.87 -8.36 -11.37
CA GLU A 77 16.24 -9.59 -12.07
C GLU A 77 16.18 -10.80 -11.14
N ALA A 78 16.70 -10.68 -9.92
CA ALA A 78 16.63 -11.75 -8.93
C ALA A 78 15.18 -12.10 -8.53
N ALA A 79 14.32 -11.08 -8.34
CA ALA A 79 12.90 -11.28 -8.09
C ALA A 79 12.21 -11.98 -9.30
N MET A 80 12.51 -11.53 -10.52
CA MET A 80 12.00 -12.12 -11.76
C MET A 80 12.39 -13.59 -11.91
N THR A 81 13.64 -13.94 -11.62
CA THR A 81 14.11 -15.33 -11.58
C THR A 81 13.33 -16.11 -10.53
N SER A 82 13.22 -15.59 -9.31
CA SER A 82 12.50 -16.26 -8.21
C SER A 82 11.04 -16.54 -8.55
N ILE A 83 10.33 -15.60 -9.19
CA ILE A 83 8.93 -15.83 -9.57
C ILE A 83 8.80 -16.84 -10.71
N THR A 84 9.70 -16.79 -11.69
CA THR A 84 9.69 -17.69 -12.85
C THR A 84 9.98 -19.12 -12.42
N GLU A 85 11.01 -19.33 -11.58
CA GLU A 85 11.35 -20.65 -11.04
C GLU A 85 10.21 -21.25 -10.20
N THR A 86 9.45 -20.41 -9.49
CA THR A 86 8.28 -20.84 -8.72
C THR A 86 7.21 -21.43 -9.63
N PHE A 87 6.91 -20.78 -10.76
CA PHE A 87 5.95 -21.30 -11.75
C PHE A 87 6.50 -22.46 -12.58
N ASP A 88 7.80 -22.51 -12.86
CA ASP A 88 8.42 -23.63 -13.59
C ASP A 88 8.31 -24.95 -12.82
N CYS A 89 8.18 -24.91 -11.49
CA CYS A 89 7.89 -26.10 -10.69
C CYS A 89 6.59 -26.81 -11.09
N LEU A 90 5.60 -26.09 -11.65
CA LEU A 90 4.35 -26.67 -12.15
C LEU A 90 4.55 -27.53 -13.42
N LYS A 91 5.67 -27.37 -14.13
CA LYS A 91 5.98 -28.10 -15.36
C LYS A 91 6.66 -29.45 -15.10
N SER A 92 7.09 -29.74 -13.86
CA SER A 92 7.80 -30.97 -13.53
C SER A 92 6.84 -32.16 -13.37
N PRO A 93 6.96 -33.23 -14.17
CA PRO A 93 6.06 -34.39 -14.12
C PRO A 93 6.26 -35.27 -12.88
N ASP A 94 7.37 -35.11 -12.16
CA ASP A 94 7.79 -36.08 -11.13
C ASP A 94 7.32 -35.74 -9.72
N GLY A 95 6.68 -34.58 -9.50
CA GLY A 95 6.23 -34.16 -8.16
C GLY A 95 7.35 -34.09 -7.10
N THR A 96 8.61 -34.15 -7.53
CA THR A 96 9.82 -34.24 -6.69
C THR A 96 10.60 -32.94 -6.61
N SER A 97 10.24 -31.89 -7.36
CA SER A 97 10.64 -30.55 -6.94
C SER A 97 10.03 -30.36 -5.56
N LYS A 98 10.88 -30.26 -4.53
CA LYS A 98 10.47 -29.92 -3.18
C LYS A 98 9.80 -28.55 -3.28
N GLY A 99 8.48 -28.56 -3.47
CA GLY A 99 7.76 -27.49 -4.14
C GLY A 99 7.98 -26.16 -3.45
N SER A 100 8.46 -25.19 -4.23
CA SER A 100 8.34 -23.77 -3.90
C SER A 100 6.87 -23.33 -3.75
N LEU A 101 5.91 -24.18 -4.12
CA LEU A 101 4.48 -23.99 -3.95
C LEU A 101 3.93 -24.90 -2.85
N VAL A 102 3.13 -24.32 -1.97
CA VAL A 102 2.49 -25.03 -0.86
C VAL A 102 0.99 -24.82 -0.92
N LYS A 103 0.24 -25.92 -0.97
CA LYS A 103 -1.22 -25.88 -0.87
C LYS A 103 -1.63 -25.54 0.55
N LEU A 104 -2.52 -24.56 0.68
CA LEU A 104 -3.00 -24.07 1.95
C LEU A 104 -4.32 -24.72 2.35
N ARG A 105 -4.51 -24.82 3.67
CA ARG A 105 -5.80 -25.07 4.30
C ARG A 105 -5.84 -24.41 5.67
N LEU A 106 -7.04 -24.07 6.12
CA LEU A 106 -7.24 -23.74 7.53
C LEU A 106 -6.98 -24.98 8.40
N SER A 107 -6.47 -24.74 9.61
CA SER A 107 -6.55 -25.69 10.71
C SER A 107 -8.00 -26.03 11.02
N ASP A 108 -8.23 -27.23 11.56
CA ASP A 108 -9.57 -27.75 11.81
C ASP A 108 -10.35 -26.84 12.77
N ASP A 109 -9.67 -26.23 13.76
CA ASP A 109 -10.27 -25.29 14.71
C ASP A 109 -10.69 -23.96 14.05
N LEU A 110 -9.86 -23.39 13.17
CA LEU A 110 -10.22 -22.17 12.44
C LEU A 110 -11.33 -22.42 11.41
N GLU A 111 -11.30 -23.58 10.76
CA GLU A 111 -12.36 -24.01 9.85
C GLU A 111 -13.69 -24.19 10.59
N GLN A 112 -13.68 -24.82 11.76
CA GLN A 112 -14.84 -24.98 12.62
C GLN A 112 -15.37 -23.62 13.08
N TRP A 113 -14.50 -22.74 13.57
CA TRP A 113 -14.88 -21.38 13.96
C TRP A 113 -15.52 -20.60 12.80
N ARG A 114 -14.94 -20.67 11.60
CA ARG A 114 -15.50 -20.02 10.41
C ARG A 114 -16.92 -20.50 10.13
N ARG A 115 -17.15 -21.82 10.15
CA ARG A 115 -18.49 -22.40 9.94
C ARG A 115 -19.50 -21.93 10.98
N GLU A 116 -19.10 -21.85 12.24
CA GLU A 116 -19.95 -21.33 13.31
C GLU A 116 -20.31 -19.86 13.10
N GLN A 117 -19.35 -19.02 12.71
CA GLN A 117 -19.62 -17.61 12.41
C GLN A 117 -20.54 -17.46 11.19
N HIS A 118 -20.28 -18.22 10.12
CA HIS A 118 -21.12 -18.24 8.92
C HIS A 118 -22.56 -18.69 9.24
N ALA A 119 -22.74 -19.70 10.10
CA ALA A 119 -24.07 -20.12 10.56
C ALA A 119 -24.83 -19.04 11.35
N LEU A 120 -24.11 -18.12 11.99
CA LEU A 120 -24.67 -16.93 12.65
C LEU A 120 -24.88 -15.74 11.70
N GLY A 121 -24.68 -15.93 10.38
CA GLY A 121 -24.78 -14.87 9.38
C GLY A 121 -23.61 -13.87 9.40
N ARG A 122 -22.54 -14.17 10.15
CA ARG A 122 -21.34 -13.32 10.23
C ARG A 122 -20.40 -13.68 9.09
N ILE A 123 -20.77 -13.22 7.91
CA ILE A 123 -20.04 -13.45 6.66
C ILE A 123 -19.45 -12.11 6.20
N LEU A 124 -18.17 -12.13 5.87
CA LEU A 124 -17.52 -10.99 5.22
C LEU A 124 -17.87 -11.03 3.73
N PRO A 125 -18.51 -9.99 3.18
CA PRO A 125 -18.81 -9.95 1.75
C PRO A 125 -17.53 -9.80 0.92
N SER A 126 -17.58 -10.26 -0.33
CA SER A 126 -16.51 -10.08 -1.30
C SER A 126 -15.96 -8.65 -1.36
N LYS A 127 -14.67 -8.52 -1.68
CA LYS A 127 -13.98 -7.25 -1.88
C LYS A 127 -14.75 -6.37 -2.87
N GLY A 128 -14.76 -5.07 -2.60
CA GLY A 128 -15.25 -4.09 -3.56
C GLY A 128 -14.27 -3.90 -4.71
N HIS A 129 -14.61 -3.04 -5.66
CA HIS A 129 -13.81 -2.90 -6.89
C HIS A 129 -12.64 -1.91 -6.77
N GLY A 130 -12.58 -1.06 -5.74
CA GLY A 130 -11.56 -0.01 -5.69
C GLY A 130 -11.85 1.17 -6.64
N LEU A 131 -13.06 1.27 -7.18
CA LEU A 131 -13.44 2.18 -8.28
C LEU A 131 -14.55 3.16 -7.88
N GLY A 132 -14.76 3.38 -6.58
CA GLY A 132 -15.68 4.42 -6.13
C GLY A 132 -15.04 5.79 -6.33
N PRO A 133 -15.76 6.77 -6.88
CA PRO A 133 -15.25 8.10 -7.07
C PRO A 133 -15.08 8.80 -5.72
N VAL A 134 -14.05 9.64 -5.65
CA VAL A 134 -13.84 10.55 -4.51
C VAL A 134 -14.97 11.60 -4.48
N SER A 135 -15.40 11.97 -3.28
CA SER A 135 -16.47 12.97 -3.13
C SER A 135 -16.07 14.34 -3.69
N LYS A 136 -17.05 15.07 -4.22
CA LYS A 136 -16.82 16.41 -4.79
C LYS A 136 -16.23 17.38 -3.78
N GLU A 137 -16.55 17.23 -2.50
CA GLU A 137 -16.01 18.07 -1.43
C GLU A 137 -14.52 17.80 -1.22
N VAL A 138 -14.10 16.54 -1.14
CA VAL A 138 -12.68 16.17 -1.07
C VAL A 138 -11.92 16.70 -2.29
N LEU A 139 -12.44 16.48 -3.50
CA LEU A 139 -11.80 16.99 -4.71
C LEU A 139 -11.68 18.52 -4.70
N ALA A 140 -12.68 19.23 -4.16
CA ALA A 140 -12.63 20.67 -4.03
C ALA A 140 -11.62 21.17 -3.00
N LEU A 141 -11.49 20.48 -1.87
CA LEU A 141 -10.48 20.79 -0.84
C LEU A 141 -9.05 20.61 -1.37
N LEU A 142 -8.84 19.64 -2.26
CA LEU A 142 -7.54 19.33 -2.85
C LEU A 142 -7.26 20.05 -4.17
N GLY A 143 -8.24 20.76 -4.74
CA GLY A 143 -8.12 21.35 -6.08
C GLY A 143 -8.00 20.32 -7.21
N ALA A 144 -8.47 19.09 -6.97
CA ALA A 144 -8.29 17.91 -7.82
C ALA A 144 -9.48 17.65 -8.77
N GLN A 145 -10.48 18.54 -8.82
CA GLN A 145 -11.63 18.38 -9.73
C GLN A 145 -11.28 18.18 -11.22
N PRO A 146 -10.22 18.80 -11.78
CA PRO A 146 -9.91 18.62 -13.20
C PRO A 146 -9.01 17.40 -13.47
N TRP A 147 -8.68 16.60 -12.46
CA TRP A 147 -7.77 15.46 -12.64
C TRP A 147 -8.41 14.34 -13.45
N PRO A 148 -7.60 13.57 -14.22
CA PRO A 148 -8.08 12.38 -14.93
C PRO A 148 -8.78 11.38 -14.00
N GLU A 149 -9.79 10.69 -14.55
CA GLU A 149 -10.61 9.72 -13.81
C GLU A 149 -9.80 8.66 -13.02
N PRO A 150 -8.70 8.07 -13.55
CA PRO A 150 -7.90 7.12 -12.77
C PRO A 150 -7.31 7.70 -11.48
N LEU A 151 -7.08 9.01 -11.43
CA LEU A 151 -6.47 9.73 -10.30
C LEU A 151 -7.49 10.17 -9.22
N VAL A 152 -8.78 9.98 -9.46
CA VAL A 152 -9.85 10.47 -8.57
C VAL A 152 -10.77 9.35 -8.08
N GLN A 153 -10.26 8.12 -8.08
CA GLN A 153 -10.89 7.00 -7.38
C GLN A 153 -10.42 6.99 -5.93
N ASN A 154 -11.27 6.59 -4.98
CA ASN A 154 -10.90 6.55 -3.57
C ASN A 154 -9.65 5.69 -3.35
N ASN A 155 -9.57 4.57 -4.07
CA ASN A 155 -8.45 3.65 -3.99
C ASN A 155 -7.13 4.31 -4.40
N THR A 156 -7.08 4.97 -5.57
CA THR A 156 -5.86 5.61 -6.09
C THR A 156 -5.50 6.90 -5.38
N LEU A 157 -6.48 7.74 -5.07
CA LEU A 157 -6.22 9.04 -4.44
C LEU A 157 -5.70 8.86 -3.01
N PHE A 158 -6.28 7.96 -2.23
CA PHE A 158 -5.91 7.82 -0.82
C PHE A 158 -4.72 6.92 -0.53
N ILE A 159 -4.18 6.18 -1.52
CA ILE A 159 -2.84 5.60 -1.41
C ILE A 159 -1.82 6.44 -2.19
N CYS A 160 -1.68 6.30 -3.51
CA CYS A 160 -0.60 6.97 -4.26
C CYS A 160 -0.73 8.50 -4.23
N GLY A 161 -1.94 9.05 -4.29
CA GLY A 161 -2.14 10.52 -4.25
C GLY A 161 -1.74 11.10 -2.90
N MET A 162 -2.36 10.62 -1.82
CA MET A 162 -2.07 11.04 -0.46
C MET A 162 -0.66 10.68 -0.01
N ALA A 163 -0.11 9.53 -0.39
CA ALA A 163 1.29 9.17 -0.12
C ALA A 163 2.24 10.19 -0.74
N ASN A 164 2.06 10.53 -2.02
CA ASN A 164 2.88 11.57 -2.64
C ASN A 164 2.67 12.94 -1.97
N MET A 165 1.45 13.29 -1.57
CA MET A 165 1.17 14.52 -0.82
C MET A 165 1.83 14.55 0.57
N VAL A 166 1.85 13.45 1.32
CA VAL A 166 2.51 13.43 2.65
C VAL A 166 4.01 13.32 2.55
N ILE A 167 4.53 12.70 1.50
CA ILE A 167 5.97 12.66 1.21
C ILE A 167 6.40 14.05 0.77
N GLY A 168 5.69 14.67 -0.17
CA GLY A 168 6.09 15.91 -0.82
C GLY A 168 6.81 15.65 -2.14
N ALA A 169 7.14 16.73 -2.86
CA ALA A 169 7.89 16.69 -4.12
C ALA A 169 8.81 17.91 -4.25
N SER A 170 9.55 18.09 -5.35
CA SER A 170 10.37 19.31 -5.52
C SER A 170 9.51 20.58 -5.63
N ASP A 171 8.31 20.42 -6.17
CA ASP A 171 7.31 21.45 -6.43
C ASP A 171 5.95 20.79 -6.70
N ALA A 172 4.90 21.58 -6.96
CA ALA A 172 3.55 21.06 -7.19
C ALA A 172 3.40 20.28 -8.52
N GLU A 173 4.22 20.58 -9.53
CA GLU A 173 4.20 19.87 -10.82
C GLU A 173 4.84 18.49 -10.69
N ALA A 174 5.98 18.42 -10.00
CA ALA A 174 6.63 17.19 -9.56
C ALA A 174 5.68 16.30 -8.76
N LEU A 175 4.91 16.90 -7.86
CA LEU A 175 3.96 16.18 -7.03
C LEU A 175 2.88 15.48 -7.86
N TYR A 176 2.31 16.20 -8.83
CA TYR A 176 1.31 15.66 -9.76
C TYR A 176 1.88 14.52 -10.59
N THR A 177 3.06 14.75 -11.17
CA THR A 177 3.69 13.81 -12.09
C THR A 177 4.18 12.55 -11.37
N ASN A 178 4.69 12.67 -10.14
CA ASN A 178 4.98 11.54 -9.27
C ASN A 178 3.72 10.71 -9.00
N TYR A 179 2.57 11.36 -8.74
CA TYR A 179 1.31 10.65 -8.57
C TYR A 179 0.90 9.91 -9.84
N CYS A 180 0.96 10.54 -11.02
CA CYS A 180 0.68 9.88 -12.30
C CYS A 180 1.51 8.61 -12.51
N LEU A 181 2.80 8.65 -12.17
CA LEU A 181 3.71 7.51 -12.32
C LEU A 181 3.39 6.39 -11.34
N ASP A 182 3.22 6.71 -10.06
CA ASP A 182 3.03 5.69 -9.02
C ASP A 182 1.68 4.96 -9.15
N VAL A 183 0.73 5.53 -9.90
CA VAL A 183 -0.50 4.83 -10.27
C VAL A 183 -0.22 3.56 -11.09
N ALA A 184 1.01 3.37 -11.59
CA ALA A 184 1.51 2.09 -12.09
C ALA A 184 1.28 0.91 -11.11
N PHE A 185 1.29 1.16 -9.80
CA PHE A 185 0.88 0.21 -8.76
C PHE A 185 -0.46 -0.48 -9.09
N PHE A 186 -1.41 0.26 -9.66
CA PHE A 186 -2.74 -0.23 -9.98
C PHE A 186 -2.83 -1.03 -11.28
N TYR A 187 -1.71 -1.26 -11.98
CA TYR A 187 -1.66 -2.23 -13.06
C TYR A 187 -2.09 -3.61 -12.55
N GLU A 188 -1.61 -4.00 -11.36
CA GLU A 188 -2.00 -5.22 -10.67
C GLU A 188 -3.52 -5.28 -10.40
N HIS A 189 -4.17 -4.14 -10.23
CA HIS A 189 -5.61 -4.06 -9.97
C HIS A 189 -6.45 -3.92 -11.26
N SER A 190 -5.87 -4.27 -12.42
CA SER A 190 -6.50 -4.17 -13.75
C SER A 190 -6.89 -2.75 -14.19
N TYR A 191 -6.32 -1.69 -13.62
CA TYR A 191 -6.68 -0.32 -14.04
C TYR A 191 -6.42 -0.06 -15.53
N HIS A 192 -5.39 -0.69 -16.10
CA HIS A 192 -5.09 -0.66 -17.53
C HIS A 192 -6.22 -1.23 -18.42
N LYS A 193 -7.07 -2.11 -17.88
CA LYS A 193 -8.28 -2.64 -18.55
C LYS A 193 -9.52 -1.78 -18.30
N VAL A 194 -9.54 -1.04 -17.19
CA VAL A 194 -10.68 -0.19 -16.76
C VAL A 194 -10.64 1.17 -17.46
N PHE A 195 -9.46 1.78 -17.53
CA PHE A 195 -9.29 3.17 -17.96
C PHE A 195 -8.43 3.24 -19.24
N PRO A 196 -9.00 3.65 -20.39
CA PRO A 196 -8.27 3.71 -21.66
C PRO A 196 -7.00 4.58 -21.64
N GLY A 197 -6.99 5.64 -20.82
CA GLY A 197 -5.84 6.56 -20.69
C GLY A 197 -4.81 6.16 -19.63
N PHE A 198 -4.93 4.99 -19.01
CA PHE A 198 -4.03 4.57 -17.92
C PHE A 198 -2.57 4.44 -18.37
N GLU A 199 -2.33 3.81 -19.53
CA GLU A 199 -0.97 3.62 -20.04
C GLU A 199 -0.30 4.96 -20.40
N ASP A 200 -1.06 5.90 -20.99
CA ASP A 200 -0.55 7.25 -21.29
C ASP A 200 -0.19 8.01 -20.00
N LEU A 201 -1.00 7.84 -18.94
CA LEU A 201 -0.80 8.47 -17.64
C LEU A 201 0.53 8.05 -17.00
N VAL A 202 0.85 6.75 -17.00
CA VAL A 202 2.09 6.22 -16.38
C VAL A 202 3.34 6.44 -17.25
N GLN A 203 3.18 6.91 -18.49
CA GLN A 203 4.30 7.32 -19.35
C GLN A 203 4.63 8.81 -19.25
N THR A 204 3.93 9.56 -18.39
CA THR A 204 4.20 10.99 -18.15
C THR A 204 5.67 11.21 -17.79
N GLN A 205 6.31 12.15 -18.45
CA GLN A 205 7.72 12.47 -18.21
C GLN A 205 7.89 13.41 -17.01
N LEU A 206 8.95 13.18 -16.23
CA LEU A 206 9.30 14.02 -15.09
C LEU A 206 10.31 15.08 -15.51
N HIS A 207 10.00 16.36 -15.27
CA HIS A 207 10.90 17.49 -15.51
C HIS A 207 11.55 18.01 -14.23
N THR A 208 11.93 17.12 -13.30
CA THR A 208 12.37 17.49 -11.94
C THR A 208 13.64 16.77 -11.49
N ALA A 209 14.29 17.30 -10.44
CA ALA A 209 15.52 16.72 -9.89
C ALA A 209 15.27 15.33 -9.28
N GLY A 210 15.96 14.30 -9.80
CA GLY A 210 15.76 12.90 -9.43
C GLY A 210 14.58 12.22 -10.16
N GLY A 211 13.88 12.94 -11.03
CA GLY A 211 12.71 12.42 -11.72
C GLY A 211 13.04 11.35 -12.76
N SER A 212 14.18 11.46 -13.45
CA SER A 212 14.69 10.41 -14.34
C SER A 212 14.93 9.09 -13.61
N GLU A 213 15.54 9.13 -12.43
CA GLU A 213 15.84 7.99 -11.60
C GLU A 213 14.57 7.36 -11.03
N ARG A 214 13.61 8.19 -10.60
CA ARG A 214 12.29 7.73 -10.18
C ARG A 214 11.58 7.00 -11.32
N LYS A 215 11.51 7.60 -12.51
CA LYS A 215 10.88 6.97 -13.68
C LYS A 215 11.53 5.64 -14.04
N ALA A 216 12.87 5.59 -14.07
CA ALA A 216 13.60 4.35 -14.34
C ALA A 216 13.25 3.24 -13.33
N ALA A 217 13.17 3.58 -12.04
CA ALA A 217 12.77 2.63 -11.01
C ALA A 217 11.28 2.20 -11.11
N VAL A 218 10.38 3.11 -11.51
CA VAL A 218 8.99 2.76 -11.83
C VAL A 218 8.93 1.79 -13.01
N ASP A 219 9.72 2.00 -14.06
CA ASP A 219 9.77 1.12 -15.23
C ASP A 219 10.29 -0.29 -14.87
N MET A 220 11.24 -0.39 -13.94
CA MET A 220 11.68 -1.67 -13.36
C MET A 220 10.52 -2.38 -12.65
N GLY A 221 9.83 -1.68 -11.73
CA GLY A 221 8.68 -2.23 -11.01
C GLY A 221 7.55 -2.65 -11.95
N MET A 222 7.25 -1.85 -12.97
CA MET A 222 6.24 -2.19 -13.98
C MET A 222 6.59 -3.44 -14.78
N ARG A 223 7.86 -3.64 -15.16
CA ARG A 223 8.29 -4.87 -15.83
C ARG A 223 8.03 -6.09 -14.94
N TYR A 224 8.37 -5.98 -13.65
CA TYR A 224 8.12 -7.03 -12.66
C TYR A 224 6.62 -7.35 -12.51
N ILE A 225 5.78 -6.34 -12.23
CA ILE A 225 4.34 -6.51 -12.02
C ILE A 225 3.68 -7.15 -13.26
N ARG A 226 4.02 -6.66 -14.47
CA ARG A 226 3.48 -7.22 -15.72
C ARG A 226 3.82 -8.69 -15.91
N ALA A 227 5.07 -9.06 -15.64
CA ALA A 227 5.49 -10.44 -15.75
C ALA A 227 4.81 -11.34 -14.71
N LYS A 228 4.73 -10.90 -13.45
CA LYS A 228 4.01 -11.60 -12.39
C LYS A 228 2.54 -11.82 -12.75
N VAL A 229 1.84 -10.74 -13.13
CA VAL A 229 0.43 -10.78 -13.54
C VAL A 229 0.22 -11.79 -14.68
N ALA A 230 1.09 -11.77 -15.69
CA ALA A 230 1.00 -12.68 -16.83
C ALA A 230 1.18 -14.15 -16.43
N LEU A 231 2.13 -14.45 -15.52
CA LEU A 231 2.34 -15.80 -15.00
C LEU A 231 1.15 -16.30 -14.18
N GLU A 232 0.62 -15.46 -13.29
CA GLU A 232 -0.56 -15.77 -12.48
C GLU A 232 -1.82 -15.97 -13.34
N GLU A 233 -2.03 -15.14 -14.36
CA GLU A 233 -3.13 -15.30 -15.32
C GLU A 233 -3.00 -16.63 -16.10
N ALA A 234 -1.79 -16.97 -16.56
CA ALA A 234 -1.54 -18.19 -17.32
C ALA A 234 -1.72 -19.47 -16.50
N HIS A 235 -1.45 -19.42 -15.19
CA HIS A 235 -1.45 -20.59 -14.30
C HIS A 235 -2.56 -20.57 -13.24
N ARG A 236 -3.52 -19.62 -13.32
CA ARG A 236 -4.59 -19.40 -12.32
C ARG A 236 -5.22 -20.69 -11.77
N GLN A 237 -5.60 -21.61 -12.65
CA GLN A 237 -6.24 -22.88 -12.25
C GLN A 237 -5.30 -23.84 -11.49
N GLN A 238 -4.00 -23.77 -11.75
CA GLN A 238 -2.99 -24.64 -11.16
C GLN A 238 -2.53 -24.15 -9.79
N VAL A 239 -2.59 -22.84 -9.55
CA VAL A 239 -2.08 -22.20 -8.32
C VAL A 239 -3.19 -21.78 -7.35
N SER A 240 -4.43 -22.18 -7.62
CA SER A 240 -5.55 -21.92 -6.70
C SER A 240 -5.30 -22.57 -5.34
N ASP A 241 -5.58 -21.84 -4.26
CA ASP A 241 -5.35 -22.25 -2.87
C ASP A 241 -3.86 -22.54 -2.55
N MET A 242 -2.91 -21.94 -3.28
CA MET A 242 -1.46 -22.13 -3.07
C MET A 242 -0.77 -20.84 -2.65
N THR A 243 0.39 -20.98 -2.00
CA THR A 243 1.30 -19.88 -1.71
C THR A 243 2.74 -20.27 -2.01
N ALA A 244 3.60 -19.29 -2.28
CA ALA A 244 5.02 -19.51 -2.45
C ALA A 244 5.72 -19.73 -1.10
N ARG A 245 6.71 -20.63 -1.07
CA ARG A 245 7.68 -20.76 0.01
C ARG A 245 8.91 -19.92 -0.33
N LEU A 246 9.28 -19.04 0.58
CA LEU A 246 10.45 -18.17 0.45
C LEU A 246 11.38 -18.40 1.63
N ASP A 247 12.69 -18.28 1.39
CA ASP A 247 13.64 -18.03 2.47
C ASP A 247 13.63 -16.53 2.82
N ARG A 248 14.29 -16.15 3.92
CA ARG A 248 14.24 -14.76 4.40
C ARG A 248 14.78 -13.77 3.37
N ARG A 249 15.87 -14.14 2.69
CA ARG A 249 16.51 -13.28 1.69
C ARG A 249 15.63 -13.11 0.47
N GLY A 250 15.05 -14.20 -0.04
CA GLY A 250 14.10 -14.20 -1.14
C GLY A 250 12.85 -13.39 -0.83
N ALA A 251 12.32 -13.49 0.40
CA ALA A 251 11.22 -12.66 0.86
C ALA A 251 11.55 -11.17 0.85
N GLN A 252 12.72 -10.75 1.35
CA GLN A 252 13.11 -9.33 1.30
C GLN A 252 13.27 -8.80 -0.12
N ILE A 253 13.79 -9.61 -1.05
CA ILE A 253 13.91 -9.22 -2.46
C ILE A 253 12.53 -9.12 -3.10
N VAL A 254 11.70 -10.16 -2.96
CA VAL A 254 10.39 -10.19 -3.59
C VAL A 254 9.45 -9.15 -2.99
N PHE A 255 9.35 -9.04 -1.67
CA PHE A 255 8.46 -8.06 -1.02
C PHE A 255 8.87 -6.61 -1.34
N PHE A 256 10.17 -6.34 -1.50
CA PHE A 256 10.62 -5.04 -1.97
C PHE A 256 10.06 -4.69 -3.36
N LEU A 257 9.97 -5.67 -4.26
CA LEU A 257 9.40 -5.50 -5.60
C LEU A 257 7.86 -5.52 -5.58
N GLU A 258 7.23 -6.35 -4.75
CA GLU A 258 5.77 -6.41 -4.52
C GLU A 258 5.22 -5.10 -3.98
N SER A 259 6.02 -4.31 -3.24
CA SER A 259 5.64 -2.96 -2.83
C SER A 259 5.20 -2.07 -4.01
N SER A 260 5.66 -2.39 -5.23
CA SER A 260 5.22 -1.78 -6.49
C SER A 260 5.40 -0.26 -6.54
N LEU A 261 6.27 0.28 -5.68
CA LEU A 261 6.51 1.71 -5.47
C LEU A 261 8.02 2.02 -5.44
N LEU A 262 8.80 1.28 -6.23
CA LEU A 262 10.27 1.44 -6.35
C LEU A 262 10.71 2.86 -6.70
N GLY A 263 9.90 3.60 -7.46
CA GLY A 263 10.17 5.01 -7.78
C GLY A 263 10.30 5.88 -6.53
N MET A 264 9.39 5.70 -5.58
CA MET A 264 9.35 6.41 -4.32
C MET A 264 10.54 6.03 -3.42
N ALA A 265 10.86 4.73 -3.36
CA ALA A 265 12.02 4.22 -2.64
C ALA A 265 13.32 4.83 -3.22
N ARG A 266 13.45 4.85 -4.54
CA ARG A 266 14.63 5.37 -5.23
C ARG A 266 14.82 6.87 -4.99
N GLU A 267 13.75 7.65 -5.06
CA GLU A 267 13.79 9.09 -4.77
C GLU A 267 14.21 9.36 -3.32
N ALA A 268 13.67 8.60 -2.36
CA ALA A 268 14.09 8.70 -0.95
C ALA A 268 15.60 8.41 -0.79
N MET A 269 16.10 7.33 -1.39
CA MET A 269 17.53 6.98 -1.34
C MET A 269 18.42 8.05 -1.99
N MET A 270 17.99 8.67 -3.10
CA MET A 270 18.73 9.76 -3.74
C MET A 270 18.89 10.98 -2.84
N ARG A 271 17.89 11.25 -2.00
CA ARG A 271 17.90 12.41 -1.11
C ARG A 271 18.73 12.22 0.16
N GLY A 272 19.36 11.06 0.33
CA GLY A 272 20.22 10.76 1.47
C GLY A 272 19.50 10.07 2.63
N PHE A 273 18.26 9.60 2.46
CA PHE A 273 17.65 8.73 3.48
C PHE A 273 18.35 7.36 3.50
N ASP A 274 18.47 6.76 4.69
CA ASP A 274 19.14 5.47 4.86
C ASP A 274 18.47 4.39 4.00
N ARG A 275 19.23 3.89 3.04
CA ARG A 275 18.76 2.98 1.99
C ARG A 275 18.27 1.65 2.54
N ALA A 276 18.92 1.14 3.60
CA ALA A 276 18.51 -0.11 4.23
C ALA A 276 17.17 0.06 4.96
N ALA A 277 17.00 1.22 5.59
CA ALA A 277 15.81 1.60 6.29
C ALA A 277 14.64 1.81 5.30
N VAL A 278 14.89 2.50 4.18
CA VAL A 278 13.93 2.63 3.06
C VAL A 278 13.54 1.25 2.53
N MET A 279 14.51 0.38 2.21
CA MET A 279 14.20 -0.97 1.73
C MET A 279 13.34 -1.74 2.74
N SER A 280 13.67 -1.67 4.03
CA SER A 280 12.89 -2.33 5.10
C SER A 280 11.47 -1.81 5.19
N ASP A 281 11.25 -0.50 5.03
CA ASP A 281 9.92 0.10 5.08
C ASP A 281 9.06 -0.35 3.89
N MET A 282 9.67 -0.47 2.71
CA MET A 282 9.00 -1.00 1.50
C MET A 282 8.71 -2.50 1.63
N ILE A 283 9.62 -3.28 2.22
CA ILE A 283 9.37 -4.69 2.54
C ILE A 283 8.20 -4.82 3.50
N PHE A 284 8.10 -3.93 4.50
CA PHE A 284 6.95 -3.91 5.42
C PHE A 284 5.63 -3.52 4.72
N SER A 285 5.66 -2.76 3.63
CA SER A 285 4.42 -2.35 2.95
C SER A 285 3.61 -3.52 2.38
N SER A 286 4.28 -4.63 1.99
CA SER A 286 3.61 -5.86 1.53
C SER A 286 2.77 -6.51 2.66
N PRO A 287 3.33 -6.94 3.80
CA PRO A 287 2.53 -7.43 4.93
C PRO A 287 1.60 -6.36 5.49
N GLY A 288 1.99 -5.09 5.41
CA GLY A 288 1.11 -3.96 5.69
C GLY A 288 -0.21 -4.00 4.93
N THR A 289 -0.17 -4.49 3.68
CA THR A 289 -1.32 -4.64 2.79
C THR A 289 -2.02 -5.98 3.01
N ASP A 290 -1.27 -7.07 3.11
CA ASP A 290 -1.81 -8.44 3.06
C ASP A 290 -2.38 -8.93 4.40
N VAL A 291 -2.06 -8.27 5.52
CA VAL A 291 -2.55 -8.66 6.85
C VAL A 291 -4.08 -8.80 6.91
N ILE A 292 -4.80 -8.02 6.11
CA ILE A 292 -6.26 -8.06 6.06
C ILE A 292 -6.82 -8.96 4.96
N ASP A 293 -5.96 -9.55 4.14
CA ASP A 293 -6.31 -10.33 2.96
C ASP A 293 -6.04 -11.83 3.14
N VAL A 294 -5.45 -12.25 4.28
CA VAL A 294 -5.24 -13.65 4.69
C VAL A 294 -6.38 -14.61 4.30
N GLY A 295 -7.64 -14.23 4.52
CA GLY A 295 -8.80 -15.05 4.16
C GLY A 295 -9.07 -15.19 2.66
N SER A 296 -8.85 -14.14 1.87
CA SER A 296 -8.92 -14.24 0.40
C SER A 296 -7.72 -14.99 -0.15
N ASP A 297 -6.54 -14.76 0.42
CA ASP A 297 -5.25 -15.30 -0.03
C ASP A 297 -5.12 -16.81 0.21
N LEU A 298 -5.93 -17.33 1.13
CA LEU A 298 -6.10 -18.77 1.35
C LEU A 298 -6.64 -19.50 0.11
N TYR A 299 -7.38 -18.81 -0.74
CA TYR A 299 -8.17 -19.43 -1.82
C TYR A 299 -8.01 -18.77 -3.18
N ASN A 300 -7.40 -17.59 -3.26
CA ASN A 300 -7.14 -16.91 -4.52
C ASN A 300 -5.96 -17.57 -5.27
N CYS A 301 -5.51 -16.91 -6.34
CA CYS A 301 -4.43 -17.38 -7.19
C CYS A 301 -3.14 -16.55 -7.07
N GLU A 302 -3.07 -15.66 -6.09
CA GLU A 302 -1.88 -14.86 -5.80
C GLU A 302 -0.95 -15.70 -4.93
N LEU A 303 0.34 -15.75 -5.27
CA LEU A 303 1.29 -16.65 -4.62
C LEU A 303 2.12 -15.96 -3.53
N TRP A 304 2.42 -14.67 -3.71
CA TRP A 304 3.30 -13.87 -2.87
C TRP A 304 2.52 -13.15 -1.76
N ASN A 305 1.72 -13.93 -1.04
CA ASN A 305 0.91 -13.47 0.08
C ASN A 305 1.81 -13.37 1.32
N SER A 306 2.37 -12.19 1.59
CA SER A 306 3.49 -12.01 2.52
C SER A 306 3.26 -12.57 3.94
N PHE A 307 2.01 -12.59 4.40
CA PHE A 307 1.60 -13.23 5.67
C PHE A 307 1.65 -14.77 5.62
N LEU A 308 1.26 -15.36 4.48
CA LEU A 308 1.15 -16.81 4.30
C LEU A 308 2.44 -17.45 3.78
N ASN A 309 3.40 -16.66 3.27
CA ASN A 309 4.69 -17.15 2.77
C ASN A 309 5.66 -17.63 3.86
N THR A 310 5.41 -17.31 5.13
CA THR A 310 6.30 -17.65 6.25
C THR A 310 6.41 -19.15 6.50
N ALA A 311 7.55 -19.63 6.97
CA ALA A 311 7.76 -21.05 7.25
C ALA A 311 6.91 -21.58 8.42
N ASP A 312 6.36 -20.72 9.27
CA ASP A 312 5.33 -21.07 10.26
C ASP A 312 4.09 -21.71 9.59
N ILE A 313 3.79 -21.29 8.36
CA ILE A 313 2.65 -21.78 7.57
C ILE A 313 3.13 -22.75 6.49
N THR A 314 4.08 -22.33 5.65
CA THR A 314 4.49 -23.07 4.44
C THR A 314 5.20 -24.40 4.74
N SER A 315 5.69 -24.62 5.96
CA SER A 315 6.28 -25.93 6.33
C SER A 315 5.23 -27.04 6.40
N THR A 316 3.97 -26.70 6.69
CA THR A 316 2.88 -27.67 6.85
C THR A 316 1.73 -27.46 5.87
N GLY A 317 1.62 -26.25 5.29
CA GLY A 317 0.44 -25.83 4.52
C GLY A 317 -0.79 -25.55 5.38
N VAL A 318 -0.64 -25.51 6.71
CA VAL A 318 -1.74 -25.31 7.66
C VAL A 318 -1.70 -23.90 8.22
N VAL A 319 -2.75 -23.13 7.93
CA VAL A 319 -2.98 -21.82 8.53
C VAL A 319 -3.71 -22.03 9.86
N ALA A 320 -2.97 -21.91 10.96
CA ALA A 320 -3.47 -22.06 12.33
C ALA A 320 -3.48 -20.72 13.07
N GLU A 321 -4.34 -20.59 14.08
CA GLU A 321 -4.47 -19.36 14.86
C GLU A 321 -3.15 -18.96 15.53
N GLU A 322 -2.42 -19.92 16.10
CA GLU A 322 -1.13 -19.65 16.73
C GLU A 322 -0.08 -19.14 15.73
N ALA A 323 -0.02 -19.77 14.55
CA ALA A 323 0.90 -19.36 13.48
C ALA A 323 0.59 -17.93 13.02
N LEU A 324 -0.69 -17.62 12.76
CA LEU A 324 -1.11 -16.26 12.38
C LEU A 324 -0.75 -15.22 13.44
N ARG A 325 -0.90 -15.51 14.73
CA ARG A 325 -0.53 -14.59 15.81
C ARG A 325 0.98 -14.35 15.87
N LYS A 326 1.80 -15.38 15.68
CA LYS A 326 3.26 -15.26 15.65
C LYS A 326 3.73 -14.41 14.48
N VAL A 327 3.19 -14.67 13.28
CA VAL A 327 3.49 -13.89 12.08
C VAL A 327 3.02 -12.45 12.22
N TYR A 328 1.82 -12.23 12.76
CA TYR A 328 1.29 -10.91 13.08
C TYR A 328 2.22 -10.14 14.02
N ASP A 329 2.63 -10.75 15.13
CA ASP A 329 3.52 -10.11 16.10
C ASP A 329 4.88 -9.77 15.45
N ALA A 330 5.44 -10.68 14.65
CA ALA A 330 6.68 -10.43 13.92
C ALA A 330 6.59 -9.18 13.02
N TYR A 331 5.56 -9.07 12.18
CA TYR A 331 5.37 -7.89 11.33
C TYR A 331 5.00 -6.63 12.13
N ALA A 332 4.17 -6.75 13.17
CA ALA A 332 3.84 -5.63 14.05
C ALA A 332 5.10 -5.02 14.69
N HIS A 333 6.08 -5.86 15.07
CA HIS A 333 7.35 -5.42 15.64
C HIS A 333 8.25 -4.74 14.60
N THR A 334 8.30 -5.22 13.34
CA THR A 334 9.13 -4.61 12.29
C THR A 334 8.66 -3.21 11.90
N GLY A 335 7.34 -2.97 11.90
CA GLY A 335 6.77 -1.66 11.61
C GLY A 335 6.88 -0.64 12.76
N ALA A 336 7.21 -1.06 13.98
CA ALA A 336 7.07 -0.20 15.17
C ALA A 336 8.01 1.01 15.16
N ARG A 337 9.30 0.80 14.92
CA ARG A 337 10.30 1.88 14.86
C ARG A 337 10.04 2.81 13.67
N MET A 338 9.63 2.23 12.53
CA MET A 338 9.21 2.98 11.35
C MET A 338 8.07 3.95 11.68
N LEU A 339 7.01 3.48 12.35
CA LEU A 339 5.81 4.27 12.63
C LEU A 339 5.96 5.24 13.82
N CYS A 340 6.87 4.99 14.76
CA CYS A 340 6.99 5.81 15.98
C CYS A 340 8.19 6.75 15.98
N GLU A 341 9.34 6.30 15.44
CA GLU A 341 10.61 7.03 15.56
C GLU A 341 11.06 7.60 14.22
N ARG A 342 10.73 6.93 13.11
CA ARG A 342 11.11 7.32 11.75
C ARG A 342 9.93 7.82 10.91
N TRP A 343 8.78 8.11 11.54
CA TRP A 343 7.52 8.46 10.89
C TRP A 343 7.64 9.59 9.85
N SER A 344 8.61 10.49 10.04
CA SER A 344 8.84 11.64 9.16
C SER A 344 9.55 11.28 7.86
N GLU A 345 10.11 10.08 7.73
CA GLU A 345 10.85 9.63 6.54
C GLU A 345 9.91 9.17 5.42
N PRO A 346 10.23 9.41 4.12
CA PRO A 346 9.32 9.17 3.01
C PRO A 346 8.65 7.79 2.98
N ALA A 347 9.43 6.73 3.13
CA ALA A 347 8.90 5.36 3.08
C ALA A 347 8.08 5.00 4.33
N ALA A 348 8.44 5.55 5.50
CA ALA A 348 7.61 5.43 6.70
C ALA A 348 6.26 6.14 6.54
N ARG A 349 6.24 7.34 5.91
CA ARG A 349 5.00 8.06 5.59
C ARG A 349 4.12 7.24 4.65
N LEU A 350 4.69 6.63 3.61
CA LEU A 350 3.98 5.72 2.71
C LEU A 350 3.37 4.54 3.48
N SER A 351 4.19 3.80 4.24
CA SER A 351 3.72 2.61 4.95
C SER A 351 2.68 2.94 6.03
N ALA A 352 2.76 4.13 6.63
CA ALA A 352 1.73 4.64 7.54
C ALA A 352 0.37 4.84 6.84
N MET A 353 0.36 5.23 5.55
CA MET A 353 -0.85 5.45 4.76
C MET A 353 -1.66 4.17 4.48
N LEU A 354 -1.06 2.98 4.61
CA LEU A 354 -1.78 1.71 4.39
C LEU A 354 -2.96 1.56 5.34
N TYR A 355 -2.81 1.95 6.61
CA TYR A 355 -3.90 1.88 7.59
C TYR A 355 -5.15 2.67 7.19
N PRO A 356 -5.07 4.01 7.00
CA PRO A 356 -6.23 4.76 6.54
C PRO A 356 -6.69 4.33 5.15
N TRP A 357 -5.78 3.93 4.25
CA TRP A 357 -6.15 3.46 2.92
C TRP A 357 -7.11 2.26 2.96
N HIS A 358 -6.86 1.26 3.80
CA HIS A 358 -7.76 0.11 3.95
C HIS A 358 -9.18 0.49 4.41
N MET A 359 -9.31 1.61 5.11
CA MET A 359 -10.61 2.13 5.56
C MET A 359 -11.34 2.91 4.47
N VAL A 360 -10.61 3.63 3.62
CA VAL A 360 -11.21 4.59 2.67
C VAL A 360 -11.20 4.15 1.21
N ASN A 361 -10.40 3.16 0.83
CA ASN A 361 -10.54 2.50 -0.45
C ASN A 361 -11.83 1.69 -0.39
N ASP A 362 -12.73 1.80 -1.33
CA ASP A 362 -13.99 1.04 -1.33
C ASP A 362 -13.80 -0.46 -1.68
N ARG A 363 -12.63 -1.05 -1.42
CA ARG A 363 -12.24 -2.42 -1.78
C ARG A 363 -12.17 -3.33 -0.56
N HIS A 364 -11.37 -2.97 0.43
CA HIS A 364 -10.97 -3.87 1.51
C HIS A 364 -12.02 -4.05 2.60
N ARG A 365 -12.91 -3.08 2.82
CA ARG A 365 -13.93 -3.10 3.89
C ARG A 365 -13.30 -3.32 5.28
N PHE A 366 -12.20 -2.63 5.59
CA PHE A 366 -11.42 -2.83 6.81
C PHE A 366 -12.26 -2.85 8.08
N LEU A 367 -13.17 -1.89 8.25
CA LEU A 367 -14.05 -1.79 9.43
C LEU A 367 -14.93 -3.03 9.60
N ARG A 368 -15.45 -3.58 8.49
CA ARG A 368 -16.23 -4.82 8.52
C ARG A 368 -15.37 -6.00 8.96
N ARG A 369 -14.17 -6.13 8.39
CA ARG A 369 -13.20 -7.19 8.76
C ARG A 369 -12.87 -7.09 10.25
N ALA A 370 -12.47 -5.91 10.71
CA ALA A 370 -12.13 -5.66 12.10
C ALA A 370 -13.30 -5.99 13.04
N LEU A 371 -14.53 -5.58 12.72
CA LEU A 371 -15.72 -5.90 13.51
C LEU A 371 -15.95 -7.41 13.63
N LEU A 372 -15.87 -8.12 12.50
CA LEU A 372 -16.12 -9.56 12.42
C LEU A 372 -15.07 -10.39 13.16
N GLY A 373 -13.80 -10.03 13.07
CA GLY A 373 -12.71 -10.74 13.74
C GLY A 373 -12.42 -10.24 15.15
N PHE A 374 -13.04 -9.15 15.61
CA PHE A 374 -12.83 -8.60 16.94
C PHE A 374 -12.97 -9.62 18.09
N PRO A 375 -13.88 -10.62 18.04
CA PRO A 375 -13.95 -11.64 19.08
C PRO A 375 -12.68 -12.50 19.22
N LYS A 376 -11.86 -12.64 18.14
CA LYS A 376 -10.59 -13.37 18.17
C LYS A 376 -9.38 -12.49 18.56
N ALA A 377 -9.44 -11.19 18.24
CA ALA A 377 -8.36 -10.27 18.56
C ALA A 377 -8.08 -10.22 20.07
N ARG A 378 -6.80 -10.18 20.44
CA ARG A 378 -6.39 -10.17 21.86
C ARG A 378 -6.92 -8.91 22.55
N LYS A 379 -7.42 -9.08 23.78
CA LYS A 379 -7.85 -7.97 24.66
C LYS A 379 -6.84 -7.80 25.77
N GLY A 380 -6.43 -6.57 26.02
CA GLY A 380 -5.50 -6.23 27.09
C GLY A 380 -4.43 -5.25 26.63
N ALA A 381 -3.83 -4.56 27.59
CA ALA A 381 -2.74 -3.65 27.31
C ALA A 381 -1.55 -4.44 26.74
N ALA A 382 -1.14 -4.08 25.53
CA ALA A 382 0.15 -4.51 24.99
C ALA A 382 1.22 -3.52 25.44
N GLN A 383 2.39 -4.03 25.81
CA GLN A 383 3.58 -3.19 25.88
C GLN A 383 4.12 -3.07 24.45
N PRO A 384 4.19 -1.88 23.85
CA PRO A 384 4.72 -1.72 22.50
C PRO A 384 6.14 -2.29 22.37
N ARG A 385 6.39 -3.03 21.28
CA ARG A 385 7.66 -3.71 21.02
C ARG A 385 8.13 -3.45 19.59
N GLU A 386 9.43 -3.57 19.38
CA GLU A 386 10.08 -3.44 18.07
C GLU A 386 11.13 -4.54 17.87
N ALA A 387 11.48 -4.78 16.61
CA ALA A 387 12.60 -5.61 16.18
C ALA A 387 12.83 -5.41 14.67
N ASP A 388 14.02 -5.74 14.18
CA ASP A 388 14.33 -5.72 12.75
C ASP A 388 13.83 -7.00 12.06
N PHE A 389 13.64 -6.93 10.74
CA PHE A 389 13.15 -8.07 9.95
C PHE A 389 14.03 -9.31 10.10
N ASP A 390 15.35 -9.14 10.11
CA ASP A 390 16.33 -10.21 10.28
C ASP A 390 16.48 -10.73 11.71
N GLU A 391 15.79 -10.10 12.67
CA GLU A 391 15.70 -10.60 14.05
C GLU A 391 14.40 -11.36 14.27
N VAL A 392 13.27 -10.90 13.72
CA VAL A 392 11.97 -11.56 13.88
C VAL A 392 11.82 -12.80 13.00
N PHE A 393 12.59 -12.92 11.92
CA PHE A 393 12.61 -14.08 11.02
C PHE A 393 13.99 -14.72 10.95
N ASP A 394 14.04 -16.04 11.06
CA ASP A 394 15.26 -16.83 10.79
C ASP A 394 15.51 -16.96 9.29
N LEU A 395 16.57 -17.69 8.90
CA LEU A 395 16.96 -17.85 7.50
C LEU A 395 15.88 -18.53 6.63
N GLU A 396 15.03 -19.37 7.22
CA GLU A 396 13.93 -20.05 6.52
C GLU A 396 12.64 -19.21 6.50
N LEU A 397 12.69 -17.94 6.92
CA LEU A 397 11.51 -17.09 7.10
C LEU A 397 10.53 -17.65 8.16
N ARG A 398 11.05 -18.32 9.19
CA ARG A 398 10.27 -18.73 10.36
C ARG A 398 10.37 -17.66 11.44
N THR A 399 9.27 -17.40 12.12
CA THR A 399 9.25 -16.47 13.25
C THR A 399 10.15 -16.96 14.39
N THR A 400 10.96 -16.06 14.95
CA THR A 400 11.88 -16.36 16.06
C THR A 400 11.25 -16.07 17.43
N GLY A 401 10.20 -15.23 17.45
CA GLY A 401 9.62 -14.66 18.67
C GLY A 401 10.45 -13.53 19.30
N PHE A 402 11.57 -13.13 18.68
CA PHE A 402 12.39 -12.06 19.19
C PHE A 402 11.66 -10.71 19.12
N SER A 403 11.85 -9.88 20.16
CA SER A 403 11.40 -8.49 20.21
C SER A 403 11.99 -7.79 21.43
N ARG A 404 12.09 -6.48 21.38
CA ARG A 404 12.54 -5.62 22.49
C ARG A 404 11.52 -4.49 22.75
N PRO A 405 11.49 -3.89 23.97
CA PRO A 405 10.61 -2.77 24.24
C PRO A 405 10.84 -1.62 23.26
N LEU A 406 9.77 -1.01 22.76
CA LEU A 406 9.86 0.20 21.96
C LEU A 406 10.32 1.37 22.85
N LYS A 407 11.36 2.09 22.42
CA LYS A 407 12.01 3.12 23.22
C LYS A 407 11.05 4.27 23.57
N GLU A 408 10.32 4.77 22.59
CA GLU A 408 9.36 5.87 22.75
C GLU A 408 7.91 5.37 22.80
N ALA A 409 7.66 4.30 23.57
CA ALA A 409 6.30 3.77 23.75
C ALA A 409 5.34 4.82 24.35
N CYS A 410 4.10 4.85 23.86
CA CYS A 410 3.02 5.63 24.47
C CYS A 410 2.29 4.83 25.57
N SER A 411 1.45 5.50 26.34
CA SER A 411 0.60 4.90 27.37
C SER A 411 -0.46 3.91 26.86
N GLY A 412 -0.74 3.91 25.55
CA GLY A 412 -1.75 3.05 24.93
C GLY A 412 -3.21 3.39 25.30
N GLY A 413 -3.46 4.55 25.90
CA GLY A 413 -4.80 5.07 26.19
C GLY A 413 -5.56 5.50 24.93
N GLU A 414 -6.84 5.87 25.11
CA GLU A 414 -7.70 6.41 24.05
C GLU A 414 -8.31 7.76 24.46
N PRO A 415 -7.70 8.90 24.08
CA PRO A 415 -6.37 9.03 23.46
C PRO A 415 -5.23 8.67 24.42
N CYS A 416 -4.03 8.41 23.89
CA CYS A 416 -2.84 8.20 24.72
C CYS A 416 -2.19 9.54 25.09
N ASP A 417 -1.39 9.54 26.15
CA ASP A 417 -0.59 10.69 26.64
C ASP A 417 0.14 11.48 25.54
N ARG A 418 0.74 10.80 24.56
CA ARG A 418 1.43 11.44 23.44
C ARG A 418 0.45 12.19 22.52
N VAL A 419 -0.70 11.60 22.22
CA VAL A 419 -1.75 12.20 21.39
C VAL A 419 -2.43 13.35 22.12
N GLU A 420 -2.72 13.20 23.42
CA GLU A 420 -3.27 14.29 24.24
C GLU A 420 -2.36 15.52 24.23
N GLY A 421 -1.06 15.32 24.46
CA GLY A 421 -0.07 16.39 24.39
C GLY A 421 0.04 17.00 22.99
N PHE A 422 0.01 16.16 21.96
CA PHE A 422 0.09 16.59 20.56
C PHE A 422 -1.11 17.45 20.16
N LEU A 423 -2.34 16.97 20.41
CA LEU A 423 -3.56 17.72 20.11
C LEU A 423 -3.63 19.02 20.91
N GLY A 424 -3.26 19.00 22.19
CA GLY A 424 -3.20 20.21 23.02
C GLY A 424 -2.21 21.26 22.50
N ALA A 425 -1.12 20.85 21.85
CA ALA A 425 -0.12 21.75 21.31
C ALA A 425 -0.50 22.30 19.92
N HIS A 426 -1.03 21.45 19.04
CA HIS A 426 -1.19 21.72 17.61
C HIS A 426 -2.64 22.01 17.16
N ASP A 427 -3.66 21.54 17.87
CA ASP A 427 -5.06 21.68 17.44
C ASP A 427 -5.74 22.94 18.04
N ARG A 428 -5.16 24.11 17.76
CA ARG A 428 -5.62 25.41 18.33
C ARG A 428 -6.79 26.05 17.57
N GLY A 429 -7.48 25.30 16.72
CA GLY A 429 -8.47 25.79 15.76
C GLY A 429 -9.81 25.07 15.84
N GLU A 430 -10.36 24.72 14.67
CA GLU A 430 -11.68 24.09 14.53
C GLU A 430 -11.73 22.58 14.87
N GLY A 431 -10.68 22.04 15.49
CA GLY A 431 -10.65 20.62 15.89
C GLY A 431 -10.37 19.65 14.74
N VAL A 432 -9.66 20.07 13.69
CA VAL A 432 -9.42 19.22 12.50
C VAL A 432 -8.53 18.03 12.84
N LEU A 433 -7.50 18.23 13.67
CA LEU A 433 -6.60 17.16 14.07
C LEU A 433 -7.30 16.19 15.06
N ALA A 434 -8.15 16.71 15.94
CA ALA A 434 -9.00 15.89 16.80
C ALA A 434 -10.01 15.05 16.00
N GLU A 435 -10.67 15.61 14.97
CA GLU A 435 -11.56 14.85 14.09
C GLU A 435 -10.79 13.79 13.27
N LEU A 436 -9.56 14.11 12.83
CA LEU A 436 -8.69 13.14 12.17
C LEU A 436 -8.34 11.97 13.11
N TRP A 437 -7.90 12.24 14.34
CA TRP A 437 -7.65 11.19 15.33
C TRP A 437 -8.90 10.37 15.61
N TRP A 438 -10.04 11.03 15.79
CA TRP A 438 -11.31 10.37 16.02
C TRP A 438 -11.66 9.42 14.87
N SER A 439 -11.49 9.87 13.63
CA SER A 439 -11.77 9.08 12.42
C SER A 439 -10.80 7.92 12.24
N LEU A 440 -9.54 8.08 12.66
CA LEU A 440 -8.50 7.05 12.58
C LEU A 440 -8.62 5.99 13.68
N VAL A 441 -9.00 6.37 14.91
CA VAL A 441 -8.88 5.49 16.07
C VAL A 441 -10.18 5.42 16.88
N THR A 442 -10.64 6.54 17.45
CA THR A 442 -11.76 6.53 18.40
C THR A 442 -13.04 5.95 17.78
N GLY A 443 -13.43 6.43 16.60
CA GLY A 443 -14.60 5.99 15.85
C GLY A 443 -14.52 4.50 15.48
N PRO A 444 -13.47 4.05 14.76
CA PRO A 444 -13.25 2.64 14.43
C PRO A 444 -13.27 1.71 15.65
N VAL A 445 -12.58 2.05 16.73
CA VAL A 445 -12.56 1.23 17.96
C VAL A 445 -13.96 1.13 18.56
N ARG A 446 -14.72 2.23 18.64
CA ARG A 446 -16.10 2.23 19.14
C ARG A 446 -17.04 1.41 18.26
N TYR A 447 -16.93 1.56 16.93
CA TYR A 447 -17.71 0.80 15.95
C TYR A 447 -17.52 -0.71 16.15
N VAL A 448 -16.25 -1.12 16.16
CA VAL A 448 -15.85 -2.52 16.29
C VAL A 448 -16.25 -3.08 17.66
N ALA A 449 -16.03 -2.33 18.75
CA ALA A 449 -16.38 -2.76 20.10
C ALA A 449 -17.90 -2.94 20.31
N ARG A 450 -18.74 -2.16 19.60
CA ARG A 450 -20.19 -2.32 19.64
C ARG A 450 -20.64 -3.62 18.96
N GLY A 451 -19.87 -4.14 18.01
CA GLY A 451 -20.12 -5.44 17.38
C GLY A 451 -21.38 -5.53 16.53
N VAL A 452 -21.94 -4.38 16.12
CA VAL A 452 -23.14 -4.30 15.27
C VAL A 452 -22.74 -3.80 13.89
N VAL A 453 -22.99 -4.62 12.88
CA VAL A 453 -22.77 -4.27 11.47
C VAL A 453 -23.67 -3.10 11.06
N GLY A 454 -23.06 -2.04 10.55
CA GLY A 454 -23.78 -0.86 10.05
C GLY A 454 -23.14 -0.31 8.77
N PRO A 455 -23.59 -0.70 7.57
CA PRO A 455 -22.99 -0.25 6.31
C PRO A 455 -22.97 1.28 6.15
N ALA A 456 -24.03 1.96 6.58
CA ALA A 456 -24.10 3.43 6.53
C ALA A 456 -23.10 4.09 7.48
N GLU A 457 -22.82 3.46 8.63
CA GLU A 457 -21.83 3.95 9.60
C GLU A 457 -20.40 3.66 9.14
N GLU A 458 -20.16 2.51 8.49
CA GLU A 458 -18.88 2.21 7.84
C GLU A 458 -18.55 3.26 6.76
N GLU A 459 -19.52 3.63 5.93
CA GLU A 459 -19.34 4.68 4.92
C GLU A 459 -19.18 6.07 5.55
N ASP A 460 -19.94 6.40 6.60
CA ASP A 460 -19.79 7.67 7.33
C ASP A 460 -18.38 7.80 7.94
N LEU A 461 -17.87 6.74 8.58
CA LEU A 461 -16.51 6.71 9.12
C LEU A 461 -15.45 6.86 8.03
N ALA A 462 -15.61 6.16 6.89
CA ALA A 462 -14.71 6.27 5.76
C ALA A 462 -14.71 7.69 5.17
N GLU A 463 -15.88 8.28 4.92
CA GLU A 463 -15.99 9.62 4.34
C GLU A 463 -15.49 10.71 5.31
N ARG A 464 -15.79 10.59 6.61
CA ARG A 464 -15.22 11.49 7.63
C ARG A 464 -13.70 11.46 7.64
N LEU A 465 -13.09 10.27 7.50
CA LEU A 465 -11.65 10.13 7.42
C LEU A 465 -11.10 10.81 6.14
N ARG A 466 -11.71 10.54 4.98
CA ARG A 466 -11.36 11.18 3.70
C ARG A 466 -11.39 12.72 3.80
N LEU A 467 -12.47 13.27 4.35
CA LEU A 467 -12.64 14.71 4.54
C LEU A 467 -11.64 15.28 5.54
N SER A 468 -11.38 14.59 6.66
CA SER A 468 -10.45 15.06 7.69
C SER A 468 -9.02 15.09 7.18
N MET A 469 -8.60 14.11 6.37
CA MET A 469 -7.31 14.11 5.70
C MET A 469 -7.21 15.26 4.69
N ALA A 470 -8.21 15.45 3.83
CA ALA A 470 -8.24 16.54 2.85
C ALA A 470 -8.26 17.94 3.51
N ARG A 471 -8.98 18.10 4.64
CA ARG A 471 -9.00 19.34 5.42
C ARG A 471 -7.66 19.61 6.12
N SER A 472 -7.03 18.58 6.68
CA SER A 472 -5.71 18.70 7.29
C SER A 472 -4.68 19.12 6.25
N TYR A 473 -4.67 18.45 5.10
CA TYR A 473 -3.81 18.79 3.98
C TYR A 473 -4.05 20.22 3.49
N SER A 474 -5.28 20.59 3.12
CA SER A 474 -5.59 21.93 2.58
C SER A 474 -5.21 23.10 3.51
N ARG A 475 -5.10 22.84 4.82
CA ARG A 475 -4.66 23.81 5.84
C ARG A 475 -3.14 23.87 6.05
N GLY A 476 -2.38 23.00 5.40
CA GLY A 476 -0.93 22.91 5.56
C GLY A 476 -0.49 22.09 6.77
N LEU A 477 -1.36 21.26 7.35
CA LEU A 477 -1.07 20.45 8.54
C LEU A 477 -0.48 19.08 8.16
N VAL A 478 0.46 19.07 7.22
CA VAL A 478 0.95 17.83 6.59
C VAL A 478 1.71 16.97 7.59
N ASP A 479 2.70 17.55 8.27
CA ASP A 479 3.48 16.81 9.27
C ASP A 479 2.61 16.38 10.45
N GLU A 480 1.65 17.20 10.87
CA GLU A 480 0.73 16.82 11.94
C GLU A 480 -0.21 15.69 11.55
N MET A 481 -0.76 15.74 10.34
CA MET A 481 -1.57 14.67 9.77
C MET A 481 -0.75 13.37 9.65
N THR A 482 0.47 13.45 9.13
CA THR A 482 1.37 12.31 8.98
C THR A 482 1.73 11.70 10.34
N TRP A 483 2.04 12.52 11.34
CA TRP A 483 2.32 12.04 12.70
C TRP A 483 1.13 11.27 13.27
N LEU A 484 -0.09 11.82 13.14
CA LEU A 484 -1.31 11.16 13.62
C LEU A 484 -1.59 9.86 12.87
N ILE A 485 -1.41 9.82 11.55
CA ILE A 485 -1.60 8.60 10.75
C ILE A 485 -0.60 7.52 11.14
N ALA A 486 0.69 7.86 11.29
CA ALA A 486 1.72 6.91 11.69
C ALA A 486 1.46 6.37 13.11
N HIS A 487 1.09 7.26 14.04
CA HIS A 487 0.76 6.86 15.40
C HIS A 487 -0.51 6.00 15.47
N ALA A 488 -1.56 6.36 14.73
CA ALA A 488 -2.78 5.57 14.63
C ALA A 488 -2.53 4.19 14.01
N SER A 489 -1.67 4.11 12.99
CA SER A 489 -1.25 2.83 12.40
C SER A 489 -0.52 1.95 13.42
N HIS A 490 0.40 2.54 14.22
CA HIS A 490 1.04 1.81 15.32
C HIS A 490 0.01 1.30 16.34
N HIS A 491 -0.99 2.11 16.67
CA HIS A 491 -2.09 1.69 17.55
C HIS A 491 -2.89 0.53 16.96
N ALA A 492 -3.22 0.59 15.66
CA ALA A 492 -3.90 -0.46 14.93
C ALA A 492 -3.13 -1.79 14.94
N TRP A 493 -1.80 -1.74 14.93
CA TRP A 493 -0.92 -2.91 14.97
C TRP A 493 -0.71 -3.48 16.38
N GLN A 494 -0.52 -2.65 17.40
CA GLN A 494 -0.07 -3.16 18.71
C GLN A 494 -0.98 -2.79 19.89
N VAL A 495 -1.61 -1.62 19.86
CA VAL A 495 -2.34 -1.09 21.03
C VAL A 495 -3.79 -1.57 21.04
N ASN A 496 -4.58 -1.17 20.03
CA ASN A 496 -5.98 -1.53 19.91
C ASN A 496 -6.21 -2.78 19.03
N ARG A 497 -5.17 -3.19 18.28
CA ARG A 497 -5.11 -4.43 17.50
C ARG A 497 -6.22 -4.57 16.46
N LEU A 498 -6.62 -3.45 15.85
CA LEU A 498 -7.58 -3.44 14.74
C LEU A 498 -7.07 -4.25 13.54
N PHE A 499 -5.76 -4.26 13.26
CA PHE A 499 -5.21 -5.11 12.20
C PHE A 499 -5.31 -6.60 12.55
N GLU A 500 -5.10 -7.01 13.80
CA GLU A 500 -5.27 -8.41 14.23
C GLU A 500 -6.74 -8.83 14.08
N ALA A 501 -7.66 -7.93 14.47
CA ALA A 501 -9.09 -8.14 14.29
C ALA A 501 -9.45 -8.27 12.80
N ALA A 502 -8.92 -7.39 11.94
CA ALA A 502 -9.17 -7.45 10.51
C ALA A 502 -8.58 -8.71 9.86
N MET A 503 -7.40 -9.14 10.28
CA MET A 503 -6.76 -10.40 9.87
C MET A 503 -7.67 -11.59 10.15
N PHE A 504 -8.19 -11.73 11.39
CA PHE A 504 -9.11 -12.83 11.69
C PHE A 504 -10.47 -12.69 11.01
N GLY A 505 -10.97 -11.46 10.87
CA GLY A 505 -12.24 -11.21 10.17
C GLY A 505 -12.17 -11.53 8.69
N SER A 506 -11.00 -11.39 8.07
CA SER A 506 -10.75 -11.78 6.69
C SER A 506 -11.07 -13.26 6.43
N LEU A 507 -10.81 -14.13 7.39
CA LEU A 507 -11.08 -15.57 7.29
C LEU A 507 -12.58 -15.90 7.13
N LEU A 508 -13.46 -14.94 7.40
CA LEU A 508 -14.90 -15.07 7.22
C LEU A 508 -15.39 -14.65 5.82
N ASP A 509 -14.47 -14.44 4.88
CA ASP A 509 -14.78 -14.17 3.46
C ASP A 509 -15.80 -15.18 2.91
N ASP A 510 -16.69 -14.69 2.05
CA ASP A 510 -17.73 -15.49 1.41
C ASP A 510 -17.20 -16.44 0.32
N GLY A 511 -15.89 -16.38 0.02
CA GLY A 511 -15.23 -17.18 -0.99
C GLY A 511 -15.37 -16.61 -2.40
N GLY A 512 -15.83 -15.36 -2.56
CA GLY A 512 -16.02 -14.73 -3.87
C GLY A 512 -14.76 -14.66 -4.75
N LEU A 513 -13.59 -14.69 -4.11
CA LEU A 513 -12.26 -14.69 -4.75
C LEU A 513 -11.65 -16.08 -4.94
N ARG A 514 -12.33 -17.16 -4.53
CA ARG A 514 -11.80 -18.51 -4.66
C ARG A 514 -11.49 -18.88 -6.12
N GLY A 515 -10.25 -19.29 -6.37
CA GLY A 515 -9.73 -19.65 -7.68
C GLY A 515 -9.65 -18.48 -8.67
N LYS A 516 -9.71 -17.24 -8.18
CA LYS A 516 -9.61 -16.01 -8.98
C LYS A 516 -8.41 -15.20 -8.54
N LEU A 517 -8.01 -14.26 -9.38
CA LEU A 517 -7.08 -13.20 -8.98
C LEU A 517 -7.87 -12.09 -8.30
N ASP A 518 -7.22 -11.28 -7.48
CA ASP A 518 -7.86 -10.16 -6.80
C ASP A 518 -7.98 -8.92 -7.71
N ARG A 519 -8.49 -9.20 -8.91
CA ARG A 519 -8.53 -8.34 -10.09
C ARG A 519 -9.90 -8.45 -10.71
N LYS A 520 -10.35 -7.39 -11.36
CA LYS A 520 -11.59 -7.46 -12.12
C LYS A 520 -11.38 -8.35 -13.35
N ASP A 521 -12.15 -9.44 -13.43
CA ASP A 521 -12.24 -10.27 -14.63
C ASP A 521 -12.93 -9.44 -15.72
N TYR A 522 -12.25 -9.25 -16.85
CA TYR A 522 -12.75 -8.55 -18.04
C TYR A 522 -12.85 -9.51 -19.20
#